data_AF-A0A9W9IPN3-F1
#
_entry.id   AF-A0A9W9IPN3-F1
#
_cell.length_a   1.000
_cell.length_b   1.000
_cell.length_c   1.000
_cell.angle_alpha   90.00
_cell.angle_beta   90.00
_cell.angle_gamma   90.00
#
_symmetry.space_group_name_H-M   'P 1'
#
loop_
_entity.id
_entity.type
_entity.pdbx_description
1 polymer ?
#
loop_
_entity_poly.entity_id
_entity_poly.type
_entity_poly.pdbx_seq_one_letter_code
_entity_poly.pdbx_strand_id
1 'polypeptide(L)'
;MSGASIDSGYIEPSNGRGYVFKGDRYVCIKVIPGTTIDQINWGPKPYAEPWNGVKYARINFKYDKVIFGPAPITGHWPSLDKAGFPTIDAILPTPGEPNHAYVFYKDQYARVTLTPLKSESSIVYGPAPISKGWPALASARIHRLDAVIPAPGLPNDAYFFLGDKYVRLTVEPGTVQDKVVFGPASVVKRWPALKDL
;
A
#
# COMPACT_ATOMS: atom_id res chain seq x y z
N MET A 1 -5.89 -1.45 -23.79
CA MET A 1 -5.14 -0.28 -23.27
C MET A 1 -5.00 -0.46 -21.77
N SER A 2 -3.85 -0.94 -21.31
CA SER A 2 -3.56 -1.05 -19.87
C SER A 2 -3.36 0.36 -19.32
N GLY A 3 -4.39 0.89 -18.66
CA GLY A 3 -4.19 2.06 -17.81
C GLY A 3 -3.11 1.71 -16.79
N ALA A 4 -2.15 2.60 -16.55
CA ALA A 4 -1.10 2.34 -15.58
C ALA A 4 -1.73 2.21 -14.18
N SER A 5 -1.96 0.97 -13.74
CA SER A 5 -2.13 0.64 -12.32
C SER A 5 -0.77 0.53 -11.66
N ILE A 6 -0.76 0.73 -10.35
CA ILE A 6 0.37 0.41 -9.49
C ILE A 6 -0.06 -0.80 -8.67
N ASP A 7 0.76 -1.84 -8.64
CA ASP A 7 0.43 -3.10 -7.96
C ASP A 7 0.89 -3.11 -6.50
N SER A 8 1.88 -2.27 -6.16
CA SER A 8 2.23 -1.94 -4.78
C SER A 8 3.23 -0.79 -4.73
N GLY A 9 3.36 -0.17 -3.57
CA GLY A 9 4.44 0.78 -3.32
C GLY A 9 4.78 0.85 -1.85
N TYR A 10 6.07 1.05 -1.57
CA TYR A 10 6.56 1.40 -0.25
C TYR A 10 7.36 2.68 -0.40
N ILE A 11 6.93 3.74 0.26
CA ILE A 11 7.66 5.00 0.31
C ILE A 11 7.96 5.32 1.76
N GLU A 12 9.24 5.56 2.05
CA GLU A 12 9.71 5.96 3.38
C GLU A 12 9.19 7.37 3.70
N PRO A 13 8.29 7.56 4.68
CA PRO A 13 7.63 8.84 4.89
C PRO A 13 8.59 9.97 5.26
N SER A 14 9.70 9.64 5.93
CA SER A 14 10.70 10.60 6.40
C SER A 14 11.49 11.28 5.28
N ASN A 15 11.62 10.61 4.13
CA ASN A 15 12.47 11.11 3.03
C ASN A 15 11.83 10.95 1.65
N GLY A 16 10.61 10.43 1.54
CA GLY A 16 9.88 10.26 0.28
C GLY A 16 10.53 9.34 -0.75
N ARG A 17 11.58 8.61 -0.40
CA ARG A 17 12.21 7.62 -1.28
C ARG A 17 11.59 6.26 -1.05
N GLY A 18 11.49 5.48 -2.10
CA GLY A 18 11.11 4.09 -1.96
C GLY A 18 10.93 3.44 -3.31
N TYR A 19 10.00 2.50 -3.37
CA TYR A 19 9.82 1.60 -4.49
C TYR A 19 8.37 1.57 -4.91
N VAL A 20 8.15 1.52 -6.22
CA VAL A 20 6.85 1.31 -6.84
C VAL A 20 6.96 0.12 -7.78
N PHE A 21 6.00 -0.79 -7.68
CA PHE A 21 6.01 -2.07 -8.38
C PHE A 21 4.80 -2.16 -9.32
N LYS A 22 5.02 -2.77 -10.48
CA LYS A 22 3.97 -3.05 -11.46
C LYS A 22 4.40 -4.17 -12.39
N GLY A 23 3.50 -5.11 -12.66
CA GLY A 23 3.77 -6.26 -13.49
C GLY A 23 5.01 -6.99 -12.99
N ASP A 24 6.00 -7.16 -13.86
CA ASP A 24 7.28 -7.82 -13.59
C ASP A 24 8.41 -6.87 -13.16
N ARG A 25 8.10 -5.59 -12.95
CA ARG A 25 9.08 -4.51 -12.82
C ARG A 25 8.84 -3.62 -11.61
N TYR A 26 9.90 -2.91 -11.24
CA TYR A 26 9.84 -1.92 -10.18
C TYR A 26 10.85 -0.79 -10.42
N VAL A 27 10.58 0.37 -9.83
CA VAL A 27 11.47 1.55 -9.84
C VAL A 27 11.78 1.98 -8.43
N CYS A 28 12.97 2.54 -8.23
CA CYS A 28 13.24 3.37 -7.07
C CYS A 28 12.89 4.82 -7.42
N ILE A 29 12.02 5.44 -6.62
CA ILE A 29 11.45 6.76 -6.87
C ILE A 29 11.61 7.66 -5.64
N LYS A 30 11.77 8.96 -5.87
CA LYS A 30 11.58 10.04 -4.89
C LYS A 30 10.25 10.73 -5.19
N VAL A 31 9.28 10.53 -4.30
CA VAL A 31 7.96 11.15 -4.37
C VAL A 31 7.99 12.54 -3.72
N ILE A 32 7.41 13.52 -4.41
CA ILE A 32 7.27 14.92 -3.98
C ILE A 32 5.76 15.24 -3.92
N PRO A 33 5.15 15.13 -2.73
CA PRO A 33 3.71 15.23 -2.58
C PRO A 33 3.10 16.51 -3.16
N GLY A 34 1.94 16.38 -3.80
CA GLY A 34 1.20 17.53 -4.36
C GLY A 34 1.80 18.10 -5.65
N THR A 35 2.85 17.50 -6.19
CA THR A 35 3.48 17.90 -7.45
C THR A 35 3.38 16.78 -8.50
N THR A 36 3.96 17.00 -9.67
CA THR A 36 4.10 15.97 -10.74
C THR A 36 5.57 15.78 -11.12
N ILE A 37 6.51 16.22 -10.28
CA ILE A 37 7.95 16.24 -10.54
C ILE A 37 8.69 15.14 -9.78
N ASP A 38 8.00 14.03 -9.48
CA ASP A 38 8.61 12.86 -8.86
C ASP A 38 9.78 12.35 -9.72
N GLN A 39 10.84 11.88 -9.07
CA GLN A 39 12.09 11.52 -9.74
C GLN A 39 12.33 10.02 -9.64
N ILE A 40 12.51 9.35 -10.79
CA ILE A 40 13.03 7.99 -10.82
C ILE A 40 14.53 8.06 -10.52
N ASN A 41 14.93 7.50 -9.39
CA ASN A 41 16.34 7.40 -9.02
C ASN A 41 17.04 6.34 -9.87
N TRP A 42 16.37 5.20 -10.10
CA TRP A 42 16.81 4.13 -10.99
C TRP A 42 15.67 3.14 -11.29
N GLY A 43 15.85 2.34 -12.35
CA GLY A 43 14.86 1.41 -12.88
C GLY A 43 14.24 1.92 -14.19
N PRO A 44 13.21 1.23 -14.73
CA PRO A 44 12.61 0.01 -14.19
C PRO A 44 13.58 -1.18 -14.22
N LYS A 45 13.60 -1.97 -13.15
CA LYS A 45 14.31 -3.26 -13.11
C LYS A 45 13.29 -4.38 -13.05
N PRO A 46 13.54 -5.52 -13.71
CA PRO A 46 12.74 -6.71 -13.47
C PRO A 46 13.02 -7.22 -12.04
N TYR A 47 12.03 -7.82 -11.40
CA TYR A 47 12.31 -8.69 -10.26
C TYR A 47 12.61 -10.13 -10.75
N ALA A 48 13.38 -10.90 -9.99
CA ALA A 48 13.89 -12.19 -10.43
C ALA A 48 12.80 -13.26 -10.67
N GLU A 49 11.70 -13.21 -9.89
CA GLU A 49 10.61 -14.18 -9.98
C GLU A 49 9.24 -13.51 -9.74
N PRO A 50 8.18 -13.88 -10.48
CA PRO A 50 6.81 -13.42 -10.23
C PRO A 50 6.32 -13.80 -8.84
N TRP A 51 5.92 -12.77 -8.08
CA TRP A 51 5.24 -12.95 -6.80
C TRP A 51 3.75 -13.14 -7.06
N ASN A 52 3.25 -14.35 -6.83
CA ASN A 52 1.82 -14.67 -6.96
C ASN A 52 0.96 -14.20 -5.77
N GLY A 53 1.51 -13.34 -4.90
CA GLY A 53 0.82 -12.76 -3.75
C GLY A 53 0.67 -13.65 -2.52
N VAL A 54 1.10 -14.93 -2.55
CA VAL A 54 0.91 -15.88 -1.42
C VAL A 54 2.10 -15.94 -0.47
N LYS A 55 3.21 -15.28 -0.81
CA LYS A 55 4.45 -15.25 -0.02
C LYS A 55 4.83 -13.83 0.34
N TYR A 56 5.60 -13.68 1.42
CA TYR A 56 6.21 -12.42 1.83
C TYR A 56 7.70 -12.62 2.14
N ALA A 57 8.45 -11.52 2.11
CA ALA A 57 9.81 -11.45 2.62
C ALA A 57 9.97 -10.22 3.51
N ARG A 58 10.92 -10.26 4.44
CA ARG A 58 11.37 -9.07 5.18
C ARG A 58 12.70 -8.62 4.61
N ILE A 59 12.79 -7.35 4.27
CA ILE A 59 13.96 -6.75 3.66
C ILE A 59 14.54 -5.72 4.63
N ASN A 60 15.86 -5.77 4.81
CA ASN A 60 16.60 -4.70 5.43
C ASN A 60 17.05 -3.72 4.33
N PHE A 61 16.37 -2.58 4.24
CA PHE A 61 16.64 -1.56 3.23
C PHE A 61 18.01 -0.89 3.35
N LYS A 62 18.61 -0.84 4.56
CA LYS A 62 19.95 -0.26 4.74
C LYS A 62 21.03 -1.05 4.00
N TYR A 63 20.86 -2.36 3.93
CA TYR A 63 21.83 -3.27 3.31
C TYR A 63 21.33 -3.89 2.00
N ASP A 64 20.09 -3.56 1.60
CA ASP A 64 19.39 -4.17 0.46
C ASP A 64 19.41 -5.70 0.52
N LYS A 65 19.07 -6.26 1.69
CA LYS A 65 19.12 -7.71 1.96
C LYS A 65 17.79 -8.26 2.43
N VAL A 66 17.37 -9.38 1.84
CA VAL A 66 16.33 -10.22 2.43
C VAL A 66 16.87 -10.80 3.74
N ILE A 67 16.19 -10.50 4.84
CA ILE A 67 16.54 -10.99 6.19
C ILE A 67 15.61 -12.11 6.66
N PHE A 68 14.53 -12.38 5.93
CA PHE A 68 13.61 -13.48 6.17
C PHE A 68 12.76 -13.76 4.92
N GLY A 69 12.44 -15.04 4.70
CA GLY A 69 11.62 -15.49 3.57
C GLY A 69 12.45 -15.71 2.30
N PRO A 70 11.78 -15.93 1.14
CA PRO A 70 10.32 -15.88 0.97
C PRO A 70 9.61 -16.98 1.75
N ALA A 71 8.57 -16.63 2.49
CA ALA A 71 7.75 -17.55 3.29
C ALA A 71 6.26 -17.37 2.95
N PRO A 72 5.41 -18.39 3.08
CA PRO A 72 3.98 -18.25 2.90
C PRO A 72 3.40 -17.17 3.83
N ILE A 73 2.36 -16.47 3.38
CA ILE A 73 1.56 -15.59 4.25
C ILE A 73 0.76 -16.45 5.23
N THR A 74 0.04 -17.44 4.70
CA THR A 74 -0.75 -18.39 5.47
C THR A 74 0.12 -19.14 6.47
N GLY A 75 -0.32 -19.19 7.74
CA GLY A 75 0.40 -19.82 8.84
C GLY A 75 1.51 -18.97 9.47
N HIS A 76 1.99 -17.93 8.79
CA HIS A 76 2.97 -16.98 9.34
C HIS A 76 2.34 -15.70 9.89
N TRP A 77 1.11 -15.38 9.49
CA TRP A 77 0.37 -14.21 9.93
C TRP A 77 -0.98 -14.62 10.52
N PRO A 78 -1.04 -14.99 11.82
CA PRO A 78 -2.26 -15.49 12.45
C PRO A 78 -3.46 -14.52 12.37
N SER A 79 -3.23 -13.21 12.34
CA SER A 79 -4.29 -12.21 12.15
C SER A 79 -4.90 -12.28 10.74
N LEU A 80 -4.08 -12.51 9.72
CA LEU A 80 -4.53 -12.63 8.33
C LEU A 80 -5.25 -13.95 8.11
N ASP A 81 -4.76 -15.04 8.71
CA ASP A 81 -5.46 -16.33 8.71
C ASP A 81 -6.85 -16.20 9.35
N LYS A 82 -6.93 -15.57 10.54
CA LYS A 82 -8.20 -15.30 11.22
C LYS A 82 -9.12 -14.37 10.42
N ALA A 83 -8.57 -13.41 9.69
CA ALA A 83 -9.33 -12.52 8.81
C ALA A 83 -9.78 -13.22 7.51
N GLY A 84 -9.26 -14.41 7.20
CA GLY A 84 -9.52 -15.11 5.95
C GLY A 84 -8.86 -14.42 4.75
N PHE A 85 -7.70 -13.78 4.95
CA PHE A 85 -6.95 -13.06 3.92
C PHE A 85 -5.74 -13.91 3.46
N PRO A 86 -5.89 -14.78 2.44
CA PRO A 86 -4.80 -15.63 1.95
C PRO A 86 -3.72 -14.85 1.20
N THR A 87 -4.08 -13.67 0.69
CA THR A 87 -3.22 -12.69 0.04
C THR A 87 -3.60 -11.30 0.53
N ILE A 88 -2.82 -10.30 0.14
CA ILE A 88 -3.08 -8.88 0.44
C ILE A 88 -3.02 -8.12 -0.87
N ASP A 89 -3.98 -7.22 -1.09
CA ASP A 89 -3.96 -6.32 -2.24
C ASP A 89 -3.24 -5.02 -1.89
N ALA A 90 -3.44 -4.48 -0.68
CA ALA A 90 -2.71 -3.31 -0.19
C ALA A 90 -2.55 -3.30 1.33
N ILE A 91 -1.57 -2.55 1.82
CA ILE A 91 -1.34 -2.33 3.25
C ILE A 91 -1.02 -0.86 3.53
N LEU A 92 -1.64 -0.32 4.58
CA LEU A 92 -1.40 1.03 5.07
C LEU A 92 -1.00 0.97 6.54
N PRO A 93 0.26 1.31 6.90
CA PRO A 93 0.62 1.59 8.28
C PRO A 93 -0.33 2.63 8.85
N THR A 94 -0.85 2.38 10.05
CA THR A 94 -1.81 3.29 10.68
C THR A 94 -1.10 4.58 11.07
N PRO A 95 -1.54 5.75 10.57
CA PRO A 95 -0.95 7.02 10.95
C PRO A 95 -0.93 7.23 12.47
N GLY A 96 0.21 7.67 13.01
CA GLY A 96 0.36 7.95 14.43
C GLY A 96 0.34 6.73 15.37
N GLU A 97 0.13 5.52 14.85
CA GLU A 97 0.01 4.30 15.67
C GLU A 97 1.04 3.24 15.26
N PRO A 98 2.17 3.18 15.96
CA PRO A 98 3.20 2.18 15.71
C PRO A 98 2.64 0.77 15.76
N ASN A 99 3.18 -0.10 14.93
CA ASN A 99 2.80 -1.52 14.84
C ASN A 99 1.33 -1.77 14.48
N HIS A 100 0.59 -0.81 13.94
CA HIS A 100 -0.76 -1.06 13.45
C HIS A 100 -0.82 -0.84 11.94
N ALA A 101 -1.65 -1.62 11.26
CA ALA A 101 -1.88 -1.43 9.84
C ALA A 101 -3.30 -1.80 9.44
N TYR A 102 -3.82 -1.10 8.44
CA TYR A 102 -4.95 -1.53 7.65
C TYR A 102 -4.44 -2.44 6.54
N VAL A 103 -5.00 -3.64 6.44
CA VAL A 103 -4.72 -4.62 5.41
C VAL A 103 -5.97 -4.77 4.57
N PHE A 104 -5.83 -4.66 3.25
CA PHE A 104 -6.92 -4.70 2.29
C PHE A 104 -6.82 -5.96 1.43
N TYR A 105 -7.96 -6.62 1.23
CA TYR A 105 -8.07 -7.81 0.41
C TYR A 105 -9.45 -7.83 -0.25
N LYS A 106 -9.47 -7.78 -1.58
CA LYS A 106 -10.68 -7.62 -2.39
C LYS A 106 -11.47 -6.40 -1.92
N ASP A 107 -12.74 -6.60 -1.57
CA ASP A 107 -13.66 -5.57 -1.09
C ASP A 107 -13.66 -5.42 0.44
N GLN A 108 -12.73 -6.08 1.13
CA GLN A 108 -12.63 -6.10 2.59
C GLN A 108 -11.34 -5.48 3.10
N TYR A 109 -11.37 -5.05 4.36
CA TYR A 109 -10.18 -4.65 5.09
C TYR A 109 -10.24 -5.13 6.54
N ALA A 110 -9.08 -5.30 7.14
CA ALA A 110 -8.90 -5.53 8.57
C ALA A 110 -7.86 -4.56 9.10
N ARG A 111 -8.00 -4.14 10.35
CA ARG A 111 -6.96 -3.43 11.07
C ARG A 111 -6.28 -4.42 12.00
N VAL A 112 -4.97 -4.57 11.88
CA VAL A 112 -4.20 -5.58 12.61
C VAL A 112 -3.00 -4.94 13.30
N THR A 113 -2.52 -5.59 14.36
CA THR A 113 -1.22 -5.26 14.94
C THR A 113 -0.11 -6.03 14.20
N LEU A 114 0.88 -5.33 13.65
CA LEU A 114 2.10 -5.83 13.03
C LEU A 114 3.25 -5.78 14.05
N THR A 115 3.30 -6.72 14.99
CA THR A 115 4.40 -6.78 15.95
C THR A 115 5.56 -7.61 15.37
N PRO A 116 6.73 -7.03 15.06
CA PRO A 116 7.87 -7.81 14.58
C PRO A 116 8.29 -8.85 15.62
N LEU A 117 8.51 -10.10 15.18
CA LEU A 117 9.07 -11.18 16.00
C LEU A 117 8.22 -11.64 17.20
N LYS A 118 6.93 -11.27 17.27
CA LYS A 118 5.98 -11.83 18.23
C LYS A 118 4.81 -12.48 17.49
N SER A 119 4.39 -13.65 17.95
CA SER A 119 3.25 -14.42 17.44
C SER A 119 1.90 -13.70 17.60
N GLU A 120 1.85 -12.58 18.32
CA GLU A 120 0.64 -11.82 18.62
C GLU A 120 0.36 -10.72 17.58
N SER A 121 0.22 -11.11 16.31
CA SER A 121 -0.56 -10.29 15.40
C SER A 121 -2.03 -10.51 15.72
N SER A 122 -2.69 -9.50 16.25
CA SER A 122 -4.12 -9.51 16.58
C SER A 122 -4.92 -8.74 15.54
N ILE A 123 -6.18 -9.11 15.38
CA ILE A 123 -7.16 -8.29 14.68
C ILE A 123 -7.66 -7.25 15.69
N VAL A 124 -7.45 -5.97 15.38
CA VAL A 124 -8.00 -4.84 16.13
C VAL A 124 -9.40 -4.51 15.66
N TYR A 125 -9.65 -4.62 14.36
CA TYR A 125 -10.96 -4.41 13.75
C TYR A 125 -11.12 -5.19 12.45
N GLY A 126 -12.34 -5.58 12.13
CA GLY A 126 -12.69 -6.29 10.90
C GLY A 126 -12.51 -7.81 11.00
N PRO A 127 -12.49 -8.52 9.86
CA PRO A 127 -12.64 -7.98 8.51
C PRO A 127 -14.00 -7.31 8.30
N ALA A 128 -14.03 -6.22 7.55
CA ALA A 128 -15.24 -5.47 7.22
C ALA A 128 -15.19 -4.97 5.78
N PRO A 129 -16.34 -4.71 5.13
CA PRO A 129 -16.36 -4.11 3.80
C PRO A 129 -15.68 -2.74 3.77
N ILE A 130 -14.84 -2.50 2.77
CA ILE A 130 -14.19 -1.19 2.54
C ILE A 130 -15.25 -0.09 2.46
N SER A 131 -16.38 -0.35 1.81
CA SER A 131 -17.48 0.61 1.65
C SER A 131 -18.10 1.10 2.97
N LYS A 132 -17.97 0.32 4.06
CA LYS A 132 -18.47 0.69 5.39
C LYS A 132 -17.41 1.42 6.22
N GLY A 133 -16.16 0.94 6.17
CA GLY A 133 -15.06 1.50 6.95
C GLY A 133 -14.43 2.76 6.35
N TRP A 134 -14.55 2.92 5.03
CA TRP A 134 -13.91 3.99 4.28
C TRP A 134 -14.93 4.69 3.35
N PRO A 135 -15.92 5.44 3.89
CA PRO A 135 -16.91 6.14 3.06
C PRO A 135 -16.29 7.10 2.04
N ALA A 136 -15.12 7.67 2.35
CA ALA A 136 -14.34 8.51 1.44
C ALA A 136 -13.86 7.74 0.19
N LEU A 137 -13.46 6.47 0.33
CA LEU A 137 -13.12 5.62 -0.82
C LEU A 137 -14.37 5.25 -1.62
N ALA A 138 -15.47 4.92 -0.94
CA ALA A 138 -16.73 4.58 -1.59
C ALA A 138 -17.26 5.75 -2.44
N SER A 139 -17.22 6.99 -1.93
CA SER A 139 -17.63 8.18 -2.68
C SER A 139 -16.74 8.44 -3.90
N ALA A 140 -15.46 8.06 -3.82
CA ALA A 140 -14.51 8.06 -4.93
C ALA A 140 -14.66 6.87 -5.89
N ARG A 141 -15.66 5.99 -5.68
CA ARG A 141 -15.90 4.73 -6.43
C ARG A 141 -14.77 3.72 -6.33
N ILE A 142 -13.98 3.79 -5.26
CA ILE A 142 -12.91 2.84 -4.93
C ILE A 142 -13.50 1.79 -3.99
N HIS A 143 -13.64 0.57 -4.49
CA HIS A 143 -14.28 -0.56 -3.79
C HIS A 143 -13.32 -1.71 -3.47
N ARG A 144 -12.11 -1.65 -4.04
CA ARG A 144 -10.92 -2.46 -3.76
C ARG A 144 -9.69 -1.59 -4.03
N LEU A 145 -8.51 -2.05 -3.66
CA LEU A 145 -7.27 -1.30 -3.85
C LEU A 145 -6.27 -2.17 -4.60
N ASP A 146 -5.54 -1.57 -5.53
CA ASP A 146 -4.36 -2.21 -6.12
C ASP A 146 -3.10 -1.84 -5.32
N ALA A 147 -3.06 -0.63 -4.74
CA ALA A 147 -1.97 -0.19 -3.89
C ALA A 147 -2.40 0.91 -2.93
N VAL A 148 -1.65 1.05 -1.83
CA VAL A 148 -1.70 2.22 -0.94
C VAL A 148 -0.28 2.69 -0.66
N ILE A 149 -0.05 4.00 -0.73
CA ILE A 149 1.27 4.61 -0.50
C ILE A 149 1.11 5.76 0.51
N PRO A 150 1.74 5.71 1.70
CA PRO A 150 1.78 6.85 2.60
C PRO A 150 2.36 8.09 1.90
N ALA A 151 1.74 9.25 2.11
CA ALA A 151 2.20 10.49 1.49
C ALA A 151 3.40 11.06 2.27
N PRO A 152 4.60 11.17 1.66
CA PRO A 152 5.78 11.63 2.37
C PRO A 152 5.61 13.03 2.96
N GLY A 153 6.12 13.27 4.17
CA GLY A 153 5.98 14.58 4.81
C GLY A 153 4.55 15.00 5.17
N LEU A 154 3.54 14.15 4.93
CA LEU A 154 2.14 14.37 5.29
C LEU A 154 1.68 13.19 6.15
N PRO A 155 1.87 13.25 7.49
CA PRO A 155 1.86 12.07 8.36
C PRO A 155 0.55 11.27 8.37
N ASN A 156 -0.58 11.91 8.04
CA ASN A 156 -1.90 11.27 8.00
C ASN A 156 -2.40 11.07 6.56
N ASP A 157 -1.68 11.53 5.56
CA ASP A 157 -2.15 11.42 4.18
C ASP A 157 -1.64 10.12 3.54
N ALA A 158 -2.45 9.52 2.69
CA ALA A 158 -2.05 8.39 1.86
C ALA A 158 -2.72 8.44 0.49
N TYR A 159 -2.02 7.92 -0.51
CA TYR A 159 -2.50 7.72 -1.87
C TYR A 159 -3.10 6.32 -2.00
N PHE A 160 -4.34 6.23 -2.50
CA PHE A 160 -5.10 5.00 -2.65
C PHE A 160 -5.38 4.77 -4.13
N PHE A 161 -4.89 3.66 -4.69
CA PHE A 161 -4.89 3.39 -6.13
C PHE A 161 -5.89 2.29 -6.50
N LEU A 162 -6.62 2.51 -7.60
CA LEU A 162 -7.46 1.51 -8.25
C LEU A 162 -7.47 1.76 -9.76
N GLY A 163 -6.94 0.81 -10.52
CA GLY A 163 -6.79 0.90 -11.96
C GLY A 163 -5.95 2.10 -12.37
N ASP A 164 -6.47 2.91 -13.28
CA ASP A 164 -5.80 4.11 -13.80
C ASP A 164 -6.00 5.36 -12.94
N LYS A 165 -6.61 5.22 -11.75
CA LYS A 165 -6.99 6.33 -10.87
C LYS A 165 -6.44 6.16 -9.46
N TYR A 166 -6.34 7.29 -8.77
CA TYR A 166 -6.06 7.33 -7.35
C TYR A 166 -6.77 8.51 -6.67
N VAL A 167 -6.92 8.42 -5.35
CA VAL A 167 -7.24 9.56 -4.47
C VAL A 167 -6.13 9.73 -3.44
N ARG A 168 -5.96 10.95 -2.93
CA ARG A 168 -5.24 11.17 -1.67
C ARG A 168 -6.27 11.45 -0.58
N LEU A 169 -6.20 10.69 0.50
CA LEU A 169 -7.01 10.94 1.69
C LEU A 169 -6.13 11.45 2.82
N THR A 170 -6.68 12.31 3.67
CA THR A 170 -6.24 12.44 5.06
C THR A 170 -6.99 11.40 5.88
N VAL A 171 -6.26 10.51 6.53
CA VAL A 171 -6.78 9.38 7.30
C VAL A 171 -6.97 9.78 8.76
N GLU A 172 -8.11 9.44 9.34
CA GLU A 172 -8.45 9.64 10.75
C GLU A 172 -8.60 8.26 11.43
N PRO A 173 -7.50 7.70 11.98
CA PRO A 173 -7.46 6.32 12.45
C PRO A 173 -8.57 5.93 13.42
N GLY A 174 -9.16 4.75 13.21
CA GLY A 174 -10.23 4.23 14.07
C GLY A 174 -11.59 4.90 13.90
N THR A 175 -11.72 5.81 12.95
CA THR A 175 -12.99 6.48 12.61
C THR A 175 -13.39 6.19 11.16
N VAL A 176 -14.50 6.77 10.71
CA VAL A 176 -14.94 6.79 9.31
C VAL A 176 -14.90 8.20 8.71
N GLN A 177 -14.14 9.10 9.34
CA GLN A 177 -14.12 10.54 9.04
C GLN A 177 -12.98 10.94 8.09
N ASP A 178 -12.35 9.98 7.42
CA ASP A 178 -11.31 10.25 6.43
C ASP A 178 -11.80 11.22 5.35
N LYS A 179 -10.91 12.08 4.86
CA LYS A 179 -11.27 13.16 3.92
C LYS A 179 -10.51 12.99 2.61
N VAL A 180 -11.25 12.99 1.50
CA VAL A 180 -10.64 13.12 0.16
C VAL A 180 -10.05 14.52 0.05
N VAL A 181 -8.73 14.63 0.02
CA VAL A 181 -8.02 15.90 -0.15
C VAL A 181 -7.57 16.13 -1.59
N PHE A 182 -7.52 15.06 -2.41
CA PHE A 182 -7.23 15.15 -3.83
C PHE A 182 -7.80 13.96 -4.61
N GLY A 183 -8.21 14.21 -5.85
CA GLY A 183 -8.72 13.20 -6.77
C GLY A 183 -10.23 12.98 -6.67
N PRO A 184 -10.77 11.95 -7.36
CA PRO A 184 -10.06 10.95 -8.15
C PRO A 184 -9.29 11.55 -9.33
N ALA A 185 -8.03 11.19 -9.49
CA ALA A 185 -7.17 11.69 -10.55
C ALA A 185 -6.51 10.54 -11.32
N SER A 186 -6.17 10.79 -12.58
CA SER A 186 -5.48 9.82 -13.41
C SER A 186 -4.03 9.64 -12.96
N VAL A 187 -3.60 8.38 -12.79
CA VAL A 187 -2.23 8.02 -12.41
C VAL A 187 -1.26 8.53 -13.47
N VAL A 188 -1.46 8.22 -14.76
CA VAL A 188 -0.55 8.64 -15.83
C VAL A 188 -0.39 10.16 -15.95
N LYS A 189 -1.41 10.95 -15.57
CA LYS A 189 -1.34 12.41 -15.62
C LYS A 189 -0.63 13.03 -14.41
N ARG A 190 -0.71 12.38 -13.24
CA ARG A 190 -0.19 12.94 -11.97
C ARG A 190 1.09 12.28 -11.49
N TRP A 191 1.36 11.08 -11.97
CA TRP A 191 2.58 10.32 -11.74
C TRP A 191 3.27 10.06 -13.09
N PRO A 192 3.64 11.10 -13.85
CA PRO A 192 4.19 10.93 -15.20
C PRO A 192 5.52 10.14 -15.19
N ALA A 193 6.24 10.17 -14.06
CA ALA A 193 7.44 9.37 -13.84
C ALA A 193 7.19 7.85 -13.91
N LEU A 194 5.95 7.40 -13.70
CA LEU A 194 5.54 5.99 -13.71
C LEU A 194 4.90 5.54 -15.03
N LYS A 195 4.86 6.38 -16.06
CA LYS A 195 4.13 6.10 -17.31
C LYS A 195 4.65 4.86 -18.05
N ASP A 196 5.95 4.59 -17.96
CA ASP A 196 6.67 3.52 -18.67
C ASP A 196 7.00 2.32 -17.78
N LEU A 197 6.58 2.37 -16.51
CA LEU A 197 6.56 1.22 -15.62
C LEU A 197 5.43 0.28 -16.07
#